data_AF-A0A4R0Q711-F1
#
_entry.id   AF-A0A4R0Q711-F1
#
_cell.length_a   1.000
_cell.length_b   1.000
_cell.length_c   1.000
_cell.angle_alpha   90.00
_cell.angle_beta   90.00
_cell.angle_gamma   90.00
#
_symmetry.space_group_name_H-M   'P 1'
#
loop_
_entity.id
_entity.type
_entity.pdbx_description
1 polymer ?
#
loop_
_entity_poly.entity_id
_entity_poly.type
_entity_poly.pdbx_seq_one_letter_code
_entity_poly.pdbx_strand_id
1 'polypeptide(L)'
;MNKPLLLIFLIFANLISLSTYAQYVEINLVNCKISETEQKKIEKLIAYERMFCNEIFETRENITAPVKINLYGKSKDYRLAQKTYSAPINSAGFYIAAINEAFVYKSSDFISVALHEASHSIFQFNFKKSPKWLNEGLAEFFETLDFDSEGNLYSYPQSGRIKSIKAGINSKDTERLKNFFKIYSGSFYGHDVDDNYNTAYSVIYFFIKSKRTDLLKKIIKLNTQGYDTDKAIELTFGSFDSFEERYKLFYNYHK
;
A
#
# COMPACT_ATOMS: atom_id res chain seq x y z
N MET A 1 23.03 -0.94 22.06
CA MET A 1 22.04 -2.04 22.01
C MET A 1 20.65 -1.43 22.04
N ASN A 2 20.03 -1.22 20.87
CA ASN A 2 18.68 -0.65 20.78
C ASN A 2 17.68 -1.80 20.74
N LYS A 3 16.78 -1.85 21.72
CA LYS A 3 15.64 -2.78 21.75
C LYS A 3 14.65 -2.42 20.63
N PRO A 4 14.02 -3.40 19.96
CA PRO A 4 12.91 -3.10 19.06
C PRO A 4 11.72 -2.60 19.89
N LEU A 5 11.07 -1.55 19.39
CA LEU A 5 9.94 -0.89 20.03
C LEU A 5 8.68 -1.72 19.79
N LEU A 6 8.16 -2.33 20.87
CA LEU A 6 6.92 -3.10 20.90
C LEU A 6 5.72 -2.21 20.51
N LEU A 7 5.04 -2.52 19.41
CA LEU A 7 3.81 -1.84 18.99
C LEU A 7 2.63 -2.49 19.74
N ILE A 8 2.29 -1.99 20.93
CA ILE A 8 1.05 -2.42 21.62
C ILE A 8 -0.12 -1.69 20.95
N PHE A 9 -0.82 -2.38 20.04
CA PHE A 9 -2.20 -2.05 19.70
C PHE A 9 -3.11 -2.74 20.72
N LEU A 10 -3.76 -1.95 21.57
CA LEU A 10 -4.89 -2.41 22.36
C LEU A 10 -6.09 -2.63 21.44
N ILE A 11 -6.24 -3.85 20.93
CA ILE A 11 -7.53 -4.34 20.40
C ILE A 11 -7.82 -5.66 21.13
N PHE A 12 -8.27 -5.55 22.38
CA PHE A 12 -8.95 -6.64 23.08
C PHE A 12 -10.45 -6.41 22.97
N ALA A 13 -11.10 -7.12 22.04
CA ALA A 13 -12.40 -7.76 22.23
C ALA A 13 -12.84 -8.47 20.94
N ASN A 14 -13.11 -9.78 21.04
CA ASN A 14 -13.75 -10.67 20.07
C ASN A 14 -12.86 -11.38 19.04
N LEU A 15 -11.96 -12.25 19.52
CA LEU A 15 -11.34 -13.31 18.72
C LEU A 15 -12.13 -14.64 18.72
N ILE A 16 -13.40 -14.63 19.11
CA ILE A 16 -14.25 -15.83 19.15
C ILE A 16 -15.47 -15.61 18.24
N SER A 17 -15.28 -15.70 16.92
CA SER A 17 -16.31 -16.01 15.91
C SER A 17 -15.79 -16.05 14.45
N LEU A 18 -14.50 -16.32 14.22
CA LEU A 18 -13.92 -16.37 12.86
C LEU A 18 -14.09 -17.74 12.17
N SER A 19 -15.17 -18.48 12.43
CA SER A 19 -15.41 -19.80 11.83
C SER A 19 -16.41 -19.81 10.66
N THR A 20 -16.88 -18.65 10.17
CA THR A 20 -17.74 -18.59 8.96
C THR A 20 -17.52 -17.31 8.13
N TYR A 21 -16.28 -17.02 7.72
CA TYR A 21 -16.07 -16.09 6.61
C TYR A 21 -16.06 -16.91 5.32
N ALA A 22 -17.12 -16.79 4.52
CA ALA A 22 -17.04 -17.12 3.11
C ALA A 22 -15.75 -16.51 2.54
N GLN A 23 -14.98 -17.27 1.77
CA GLN A 23 -13.60 -16.91 1.44
C GLN A 23 -13.58 -15.71 0.49
N TYR A 24 -13.54 -14.48 1.04
CA TYR A 24 -13.45 -13.23 0.28
C TYR A 24 -12.06 -12.98 -0.33
N VAL A 25 -11.14 -13.93 -0.14
CA VAL A 25 -9.83 -14.00 -0.78
C VAL A 25 -9.79 -15.31 -1.55
N GLU A 26 -9.79 -15.24 -2.88
CA GLU A 26 -9.67 -16.39 -3.77
C GLU A 26 -8.24 -16.44 -4.32
N ILE A 27 -7.50 -17.51 -4.02
CA ILE A 27 -6.15 -17.72 -4.59
C ILE A 27 -6.21 -18.86 -5.59
N ASN A 28 -6.22 -18.52 -6.87
CA ASN A 28 -6.16 -19.48 -7.97
C ASN A 28 -4.71 -19.86 -8.27
N LEU A 29 -4.37 -21.15 -8.08
CA LEU A 29 -3.02 -21.67 -8.27
C LEU A 29 -2.82 -22.19 -9.70
N VAL A 30 -1.99 -21.52 -10.49
CA VAL A 30 -1.67 -21.89 -11.86
C VAL A 30 -0.28 -22.52 -11.92
N ASN A 31 -0.23 -23.85 -12.05
CA ASN A 31 1.00 -24.62 -12.15
C ASN A 31 1.98 -24.41 -10.96
N CYS A 32 1.44 -24.15 -9.77
CA CYS A 32 2.20 -24.06 -8.52
C CYS A 32 1.44 -24.69 -7.35
N LYS A 33 2.11 -24.74 -6.19
CA LYS A 33 1.52 -25.04 -4.90
C LYS A 33 2.02 -24.02 -3.88
N ILE A 34 1.18 -23.66 -2.92
CA ILE A 34 1.57 -22.95 -1.71
C ILE A 34 1.22 -23.83 -0.51
N SER A 35 1.96 -23.70 0.57
CA SER A 35 1.64 -24.31 1.85
C SER A 35 0.42 -23.66 2.48
N GLU A 36 -0.25 -24.39 3.37
CA GLU A 36 -1.35 -23.86 4.17
C GLU A 36 -0.91 -22.65 5.01
N THR A 37 0.35 -22.66 5.49
CA THR A 37 0.94 -21.55 6.23
C THR A 37 1.08 -20.29 5.38
N GLU A 38 1.56 -20.41 4.14
CA GLU A 38 1.64 -19.27 3.20
C GLU A 38 0.25 -18.72 2.88
N GLN A 39 -0.74 -19.58 2.64
CA GLN A 39 -2.12 -19.15 2.38
C GLN A 39 -2.71 -18.40 3.57
N LYS A 40 -2.63 -18.97 4.79
CA LYS A 40 -3.12 -18.31 6.01
C LYS A 40 -2.41 -16.99 6.28
N LYS A 41 -1.11 -16.90 5.96
CA LYS A 41 -0.36 -15.66 6.08
C LYS A 41 -0.92 -14.57 5.16
N ILE A 42 -1.13 -14.89 3.88
CA ILE A 42 -1.74 -13.96 2.90
C ILE A 42 -3.12 -13.51 3.37
N GLU A 43 -4.01 -14.44 3.72
CA GLU A 43 -5.37 -14.15 4.17
C GLU A 43 -5.38 -13.24 5.42
N LYS A 44 -4.51 -13.53 6.40
CA LYS A 44 -4.40 -12.75 7.63
C LYS A 44 -3.87 -11.34 7.38
N LEU A 45 -2.86 -11.18 6.51
CA LEU A 45 -2.30 -9.87 6.16
C LEU A 45 -3.31 -9.02 5.37
N ILE A 46 -4.04 -9.61 4.42
CA ILE A 46 -5.15 -8.95 3.71
C ILE A 46 -6.27 -8.53 4.70
N ALA A 47 -6.56 -9.32 5.74
CA ALA A 47 -7.53 -8.93 6.76
C ALA A 47 -7.09 -7.66 7.52
N TYR A 48 -5.80 -7.54 7.87
CA TYR A 48 -5.28 -6.31 8.48
C TYR A 48 -5.37 -5.11 7.53
N GLU A 49 -5.08 -5.32 6.25
CA GLU A 49 -5.22 -4.29 5.24
C GLU A 49 -6.66 -3.77 5.15
N ARG A 50 -7.64 -4.67 5.13
CA ARG A 50 -9.07 -4.31 5.16
C ARG A 50 -9.45 -3.52 6.40
N MET A 51 -8.93 -3.92 7.56
CA MET A 51 -9.17 -3.19 8.82
C MET A 51 -8.60 -1.78 8.76
N PHE A 52 -7.37 -1.63 8.25
CA PHE A 52 -6.78 -0.31 8.06
C PHE A 52 -7.59 0.53 7.08
N CYS A 53 -7.99 -0.04 5.93
CA CYS A 53 -8.81 0.65 4.94
C CYS A 53 -10.16 1.10 5.52
N ASN A 54 -10.83 0.26 6.31
CA ASN A 54 -12.05 0.66 7.03
C ASN A 54 -11.84 1.88 7.93
N GLU A 55 -10.70 1.94 8.64
CA GLU A 55 -10.34 3.08 9.48
C GLU A 55 -10.15 4.36 8.66
N ILE A 56 -9.31 4.32 7.63
CA ILE A 56 -8.93 5.52 6.85
C ILE A 56 -10.04 6.01 5.92
N PHE A 57 -10.92 5.13 5.44
CA PHE A 57 -12.05 5.49 4.58
C PHE A 57 -13.37 5.69 5.34
N GLU A 58 -13.38 5.49 6.66
CA GLU A 58 -14.59 5.58 7.49
C GLU A 58 -15.73 4.65 7.03
N THR A 59 -15.40 3.42 6.61
CA THR A 59 -16.36 2.44 6.09
C THR A 59 -16.24 1.09 6.80
N ARG A 60 -17.17 0.17 6.52
CA ARG A 60 -17.09 -1.25 6.89
C ARG A 60 -17.10 -2.18 5.68
N GLU A 61 -17.22 -1.63 4.47
CA GLU A 61 -17.41 -2.38 3.24
C GLU A 61 -16.18 -3.24 2.86
N ASN A 62 -15.00 -2.92 3.40
CA ASN A 62 -13.78 -3.66 3.09
C ASN A 62 -13.75 -5.06 3.70
N ILE A 63 -14.58 -5.35 4.70
CA ILE A 63 -14.64 -6.67 5.31
C ILE A 63 -15.00 -7.73 4.25
N THR A 64 -15.82 -7.36 3.27
CA THR A 64 -16.34 -8.25 2.22
C THR A 64 -15.84 -7.90 0.83
N ALA A 65 -14.91 -6.94 0.68
CA ALA A 65 -14.34 -6.59 -0.61
C ALA A 65 -13.67 -7.84 -1.24
N PRO A 66 -14.11 -8.29 -2.43
CA PRO A 66 -13.53 -9.48 -3.05
C PRO A 66 -12.09 -9.20 -3.46
N VAL A 67 -11.20 -10.14 -3.15
CA VAL A 67 -9.81 -10.16 -3.61
C VAL A 67 -9.59 -11.47 -4.34
N LYS A 68 -9.18 -11.39 -5.61
CA LYS A 68 -8.86 -12.57 -6.43
C LYS A 68 -7.42 -12.50 -6.89
N ILE A 69 -6.64 -13.55 -6.62
CA ILE A 69 -5.21 -13.62 -6.88
C ILE A 69 -4.95 -14.86 -7.75
N ASN A 70 -4.53 -14.62 -8.99
CA ASN A 70 -4.05 -15.66 -9.89
C ASN A 70 -2.53 -15.81 -9.72
N LEU A 71 -2.09 -16.88 -9.05
CA LEU A 71 -0.69 -17.12 -8.73
C LEU A 71 -0.07 -18.12 -9.73
N TYR A 72 0.97 -17.69 -10.43
CA TYR A 72 1.60 -18.45 -11.52
C TYR A 72 2.95 -19.03 -11.11
N GLY A 73 3.07 -20.36 -11.15
CA GLY A 73 4.34 -21.05 -10.89
C GLY A 73 5.33 -21.06 -12.05
N LYS A 74 4.84 -20.91 -13.28
CA LYS A 74 5.66 -20.96 -14.49
C LYS A 74 5.70 -19.59 -15.15
N SER A 75 6.92 -19.11 -15.38
CA SER A 75 7.15 -17.81 -16.02
C SER A 75 6.52 -17.70 -17.42
N LYS A 76 6.38 -18.81 -18.15
CA LYS A 76 5.69 -18.85 -19.46
C LYS A 76 4.19 -18.49 -19.33
N ASP A 77 3.51 -19.05 -18.34
CA ASP A 77 2.07 -18.85 -18.15
C ASP A 77 1.79 -17.44 -17.63
N TYR A 78 2.63 -16.96 -16.70
CA TYR A 78 2.59 -15.57 -16.22
C TYR A 78 2.80 -14.56 -17.36
N ARG A 79 3.81 -14.77 -18.21
CA ARG A 79 4.04 -13.91 -19.38
C ARG A 79 2.88 -13.93 -20.38
N LEU A 80 2.19 -15.05 -20.52
CA LEU A 80 0.99 -15.12 -21.34
C LEU A 80 -0.13 -14.25 -20.76
N ALA A 81 -0.33 -14.27 -19.45
CA ALA A 81 -1.27 -13.37 -18.78
C ALA A 81 -0.86 -11.90 -18.95
N GLN A 82 0.42 -11.55 -18.75
CA GLN A 82 0.92 -10.19 -18.98
C GLN A 82 0.61 -9.71 -20.40
N LYS A 83 0.87 -10.54 -21.41
CA LYS A 83 0.57 -10.21 -22.82
C LYS A 83 -0.93 -10.03 -23.05
N THR A 84 -1.77 -10.89 -22.45
CA THR A 84 -3.23 -10.85 -22.61
C THR A 84 -3.81 -9.53 -22.10
N TYR A 85 -3.27 -9.02 -20.99
CA TYR A 85 -3.75 -7.80 -20.35
C TYR A 85 -2.88 -6.56 -20.62
N SER A 86 -1.90 -6.66 -21.54
CA SER A 86 -0.96 -5.57 -21.86
C SER A 86 -0.23 -5.01 -20.63
N ALA A 87 0.07 -5.86 -19.65
CA ALA A 87 0.77 -5.50 -18.43
C ALA A 87 2.29 -5.34 -18.68
N PRO A 88 3.00 -4.53 -17.86
CA PRO A 88 4.45 -4.34 -17.98
C PRO A 88 5.22 -5.67 -17.87
N ILE A 89 6.16 -5.91 -18.81
CA ILE A 89 6.89 -7.17 -18.96
C ILE A 89 7.75 -7.50 -17.73
N ASN A 90 8.29 -6.49 -17.05
CA ASN A 90 9.22 -6.66 -15.93
C ASN A 90 8.56 -6.66 -14.56
N SER A 91 7.22 -6.68 -14.49
CA SER A 91 6.54 -6.69 -13.19
C SER A 91 6.38 -8.10 -12.63
N ALA A 92 6.58 -8.28 -11.33
CA ALA A 92 6.33 -9.54 -10.62
C ALA A 92 4.84 -9.76 -10.29
N GLY A 93 4.04 -8.69 -10.34
CA GLY A 93 2.59 -8.72 -10.23
C GLY A 93 1.91 -7.66 -11.11
N PHE A 94 0.61 -7.80 -11.34
CA PHE A 94 -0.21 -6.71 -11.85
C PHE A 94 -1.68 -6.92 -11.51
N TYR A 95 -2.41 -5.82 -11.40
CA TYR A 95 -3.83 -5.80 -11.10
C TYR A 95 -4.65 -5.24 -12.28
N ILE A 96 -5.75 -5.91 -12.62
CA ILE A 96 -6.66 -5.49 -13.68
C ILE A 96 -7.99 -5.02 -13.09
N ALA A 97 -8.13 -3.69 -13.02
CA ALA A 97 -9.30 -3.01 -12.47
C ALA A 97 -10.64 -3.38 -13.14
N ALA A 98 -10.63 -3.74 -14.43
CA ALA A 98 -11.85 -4.07 -15.17
C ALA A 98 -12.49 -5.39 -14.72
N ILE A 99 -11.68 -6.33 -14.23
CA ILE A 99 -12.14 -7.65 -13.77
C ILE A 99 -11.91 -7.85 -12.25
N ASN A 100 -11.25 -6.90 -11.58
CA ASN A 100 -10.91 -6.97 -10.16
C ASN A 100 -10.11 -8.23 -9.82
N GLU A 101 -9.04 -8.47 -10.59
CA GLU A 101 -8.15 -9.62 -10.41
C GLU A 101 -6.69 -9.19 -10.39
N ALA A 102 -5.95 -9.75 -9.45
CA ALA A 102 -4.50 -9.69 -9.35
C ALA A 102 -3.86 -10.90 -10.04
N PHE A 103 -2.70 -10.69 -10.65
CA PHE A 103 -1.90 -11.69 -11.33
C PHE A 103 -0.50 -11.61 -10.76
N VAL A 104 0.00 -12.71 -10.18
CA VAL A 104 1.26 -12.70 -9.43
C VAL A 104 2.14 -13.86 -9.90
N TYR A 105 3.42 -13.59 -10.11
CA TYR A 105 4.40 -14.64 -10.34
C TYR A 105 4.91 -15.20 -9.01
N LYS A 106 5.02 -16.54 -8.89
CA LYS A 106 5.49 -17.19 -7.66
C LYS A 106 7.02 -17.14 -7.51
N SER A 107 7.56 -15.95 -7.32
CA SER A 107 8.93 -15.70 -6.89
C SER A 107 9.10 -15.88 -5.37
N SER A 108 10.28 -15.58 -4.82
CA SER A 108 10.55 -15.67 -3.37
C SER A 108 9.77 -14.65 -2.53
N ASP A 109 9.38 -13.53 -3.13
CA ASP A 109 8.68 -12.38 -2.55
C ASP A 109 7.19 -12.34 -2.92
N PHE A 110 6.64 -13.41 -3.48
CA PHE A 110 5.27 -13.44 -4.01
C PHE A 110 4.18 -13.05 -3.00
N ILE A 111 4.41 -13.23 -1.70
CA ILE A 111 3.46 -12.79 -0.65
C ILE A 111 3.40 -11.27 -0.62
N SER A 112 4.54 -10.58 -0.59
CA SER A 112 4.60 -9.11 -0.63
C SER A 112 3.95 -8.58 -1.90
N VAL A 113 4.25 -9.19 -3.06
CA VAL A 113 3.62 -8.83 -4.34
C VAL A 113 2.10 -9.08 -4.30
N ALA A 114 1.66 -10.21 -3.73
CA ALA A 114 0.24 -10.51 -3.58
C ALA A 114 -0.50 -9.49 -2.70
N LEU A 115 0.15 -8.98 -1.66
CA LEU A 115 -0.40 -7.90 -0.83
C LEU A 115 -0.51 -6.60 -1.62
N HIS A 116 0.54 -6.21 -2.33
CA HIS A 116 0.53 -5.02 -3.19
C HIS A 116 -0.66 -5.05 -4.17
N GLU A 117 -0.83 -6.14 -4.90
CA GLU A 117 -1.90 -6.24 -5.89
C GLU A 117 -3.28 -6.39 -5.24
N ALA A 118 -3.38 -7.02 -4.07
CA ALA A 118 -4.60 -7.05 -3.28
C ALA A 118 -5.03 -5.64 -2.82
N SER A 119 -4.08 -4.76 -2.55
CA SER A 119 -4.36 -3.37 -2.20
C SER A 119 -5.15 -2.64 -3.25
N HIS A 120 -4.77 -2.78 -4.51
CA HIS A 120 -5.51 -2.16 -5.61
C HIS A 120 -6.96 -2.66 -5.68
N SER A 121 -7.17 -3.96 -5.44
CA SER A 121 -8.51 -4.56 -5.37
C SER A 121 -9.35 -3.93 -4.26
N ILE A 122 -8.83 -3.85 -3.02
CA ILE A 122 -9.54 -3.26 -1.89
C ILE A 122 -9.80 -1.76 -2.14
N PHE A 123 -8.80 -1.03 -2.63
CA PHE A 123 -8.91 0.40 -2.90
C PHE A 123 -9.98 0.74 -3.91
N GLN A 124 -10.14 -0.07 -4.95
CA GLN A 124 -11.10 0.18 -6.00
C GLN A 124 -12.56 0.18 -5.49
N PHE A 125 -12.86 -0.53 -4.41
CA PHE A 125 -14.18 -0.49 -3.76
C PHE A 125 -14.42 0.79 -2.95
N ASN A 126 -13.37 1.40 -2.40
CA ASN A 126 -13.50 2.62 -1.57
C ASN A 126 -13.43 3.90 -2.41
N PHE A 127 -12.46 3.97 -3.32
CA PHE A 127 -12.12 5.21 -4.00
C PHE A 127 -11.60 4.94 -5.42
N LYS A 128 -12.52 4.57 -6.32
CA LYS A 128 -12.21 4.20 -7.72
C LYS A 128 -11.38 5.23 -8.50
N LYS A 129 -11.49 6.52 -8.16
CA LYS A 129 -10.71 7.61 -8.78
C LYS A 129 -9.67 8.22 -7.81
N SER A 130 -9.12 7.40 -6.90
CA SER A 130 -8.10 7.84 -5.95
C SER A 130 -6.88 8.43 -6.64
N PRO A 131 -6.24 9.48 -6.07
CA PRO A 131 -4.91 9.92 -6.51
C PRO A 131 -3.91 8.76 -6.52
N LYS A 132 -3.03 8.71 -7.53
CA LYS A 132 -2.09 7.58 -7.69
C LYS A 132 -1.11 7.44 -6.54
N TRP A 133 -0.60 8.55 -6.01
CA TRP A 133 0.29 8.52 -4.85
C TRP A 133 -0.34 7.80 -3.65
N LEU A 134 -1.66 7.92 -3.46
CA LEU A 134 -2.37 7.31 -2.34
C LEU A 134 -2.52 5.80 -2.56
N ASN A 135 -2.94 5.42 -3.77
CA ASN A 135 -3.19 4.02 -4.13
C ASN A 135 -1.89 3.21 -4.14
N GLU A 136 -0.88 3.67 -4.88
CA GLU A 136 0.42 3.01 -4.96
C GLU A 136 1.18 3.11 -3.63
N GLY A 137 1.13 4.26 -2.94
CA GLY A 137 1.83 4.44 -1.68
C GLY A 137 1.30 3.52 -0.56
N LEU A 138 0.00 3.22 -0.56
CA LEU A 138 -0.58 2.26 0.39
C LEU A 138 -0.26 0.83 -0.01
N ALA A 139 -0.31 0.47 -1.30
CA ALA A 139 0.12 -0.83 -1.79
C ALA A 139 1.60 -1.13 -1.42
N GLU A 140 2.48 -0.18 -1.67
CA GLU A 140 3.90 -0.20 -1.29
C GLU A 140 4.12 -0.28 0.23
N PHE A 141 3.21 0.30 1.02
CA PHE A 141 3.29 0.16 2.47
C PHE A 141 2.83 -1.23 2.91
N PHE A 142 1.73 -1.74 2.36
CA PHE A 142 1.14 -3.00 2.78
C PHE A 142 1.95 -4.23 2.37
N GLU A 143 2.67 -4.18 1.25
CA GLU A 143 3.61 -5.25 0.86
C GLU A 143 4.73 -5.49 1.88
N THR A 144 4.96 -4.51 2.78
CA THR A 144 5.96 -4.61 3.86
C THR A 144 5.43 -5.25 5.15
N LEU A 145 4.13 -5.59 5.19
CA LEU A 145 3.54 -6.20 6.39
C LEU A 145 4.02 -7.64 6.57
N ASP A 146 4.35 -7.99 7.81
CA ASP A 146 4.67 -9.35 8.21
C ASP A 146 4.38 -9.58 9.69
N PHE A 147 4.51 -10.83 10.16
CA PHE A 147 4.42 -11.23 11.56
C PHE A 147 5.81 -11.60 12.08
N ASP A 148 6.13 -11.15 13.29
CA ASP A 148 7.35 -11.59 13.96
C ASP A 148 7.19 -13.04 14.49
N SER A 149 8.23 -13.57 15.14
CA SER A 149 8.19 -14.91 15.72
C SER A 149 7.14 -15.10 16.83
N GLU A 150 6.65 -14.01 17.41
CA GLU A 150 5.61 -14.00 18.43
C GLU A 150 4.20 -13.82 17.83
N GLY A 151 4.12 -13.61 16.51
CA GLY A 151 2.87 -13.39 15.79
C GLY A 151 2.38 -11.95 15.80
N ASN A 152 3.18 -10.99 16.28
CA ASN A 152 2.83 -9.57 16.25
C ASN A 152 3.00 -9.02 14.83
N LEU A 153 2.01 -8.25 14.38
CA LEU A 153 2.08 -7.57 13.09
C LEU A 153 3.12 -6.45 13.15
N TYR A 154 4.01 -6.40 12.15
CA TYR A 154 4.92 -5.29 11.93
C TYR A 154 4.99 -4.95 10.45
N SER A 155 5.63 -3.81 10.15
CA SER A 155 5.96 -3.43 8.78
C SER A 155 7.45 -3.11 8.71
N TYR A 156 8.19 -3.75 7.80
CA TYR A 156 9.62 -3.51 7.67
C TYR A 156 9.89 -2.24 6.83
N PRO A 157 10.86 -1.40 7.21
CA PRO A 157 11.20 -0.23 6.42
C PRO A 157 11.88 -0.63 5.11
N GLN A 158 11.40 -0.10 3.98
CA GLN A 158 12.11 -0.18 2.70
C GLN A 158 13.29 0.80 2.69
N SER A 159 14.41 0.37 3.26
CA SER A 159 15.60 1.20 3.51
C SER A 159 16.16 1.88 2.25
N GLY A 160 16.11 1.20 1.09
CA GLY A 160 16.51 1.77 -0.20
C GLY A 160 15.67 3.00 -0.58
N ARG A 161 14.34 2.89 -0.48
CA ARG A 161 13.42 4.01 -0.74
C ARG A 161 13.64 5.16 0.25
N ILE A 162 13.76 4.84 1.54
CA ILE A 162 14.03 5.83 2.60
C ILE A 162 15.35 6.58 2.34
N LYS A 163 16.40 5.86 1.92
CA LYS A 163 17.69 6.47 1.57
C LYS A 163 17.55 7.43 0.38
N SER A 164 16.83 7.01 -0.67
CA SER A 164 16.54 7.86 -1.83
C SER A 164 15.81 9.15 -1.43
N ILE A 165 14.79 9.02 -0.59
CA ILE A 165 14.00 10.16 -0.11
C ILE A 165 14.82 11.11 0.76
N LYS A 166 15.66 10.60 1.66
CA LYS A 166 16.60 11.44 2.43
C LYS A 166 17.56 12.20 1.50
N ALA A 167 18.05 11.57 0.43
CA ALA A 167 18.89 12.25 -0.55
C ALA A 167 18.11 13.35 -1.31
N GLY A 168 16.86 13.08 -1.69
CA GLY A 168 15.97 14.07 -2.33
C GLY A 168 15.62 15.26 -1.43
N ILE A 169 15.39 15.03 -0.14
CA ILE A 169 15.13 16.09 0.85
C ILE A 169 16.33 17.03 1.02
N ASN A 170 17.55 16.51 0.89
CA ASN A 170 18.78 17.30 0.94
C ASN A 170 19.03 18.10 -0.35
N SER A 171 18.22 17.91 -1.40
CA SER A 171 18.29 18.73 -2.61
C SER A 171 17.74 20.14 -2.36
N LYS A 172 18.07 21.09 -3.25
CA LYS A 172 17.57 22.47 -3.19
C LYS A 172 16.17 22.65 -3.82
N ASP A 173 15.54 21.57 -4.28
CA ASP A 173 14.22 21.64 -4.89
C ASP A 173 13.13 21.74 -3.82
N THR A 174 12.68 22.96 -3.55
CA THR A 174 11.64 23.26 -2.56
C THR A 174 10.22 22.97 -3.07
N GLU A 175 10.04 22.73 -4.37
CA GLU A 175 8.72 22.49 -4.97
C GLU A 175 8.48 21.01 -5.31
N ARG A 176 9.48 20.14 -5.09
CA ARG A 176 9.42 18.70 -5.39
C ARG A 176 8.14 18.03 -4.93
N LEU A 177 7.75 18.19 -3.66
CA LEU A 177 6.54 17.54 -3.13
C LEU A 177 5.25 18.15 -3.70
N LYS A 178 5.19 19.47 -3.90
CA LYS A 178 4.03 20.14 -4.53
C LYS A 178 3.84 19.63 -5.96
N ASN A 179 4.92 19.51 -6.71
CA ASN A 179 4.90 18.99 -8.08
C ASN A 179 4.51 17.50 -8.11
N PHE A 180 5.03 16.70 -7.17
CA PHE A 180 4.66 15.29 -7.04
C PHE A 180 3.15 15.09 -6.86
N PHE A 181 2.49 15.85 -5.99
CA PHE A 181 1.05 15.70 -5.77
C PHE A 181 0.18 16.16 -6.95
N LYS A 182 0.75 16.88 -7.92
CA LYS A 182 0.08 17.31 -9.16
C LYS A 182 0.24 16.30 -10.30
N ILE A 183 1.04 15.25 -10.12
CA ILE A 183 1.21 14.17 -11.10
C ILE A 183 -0.14 13.46 -11.26
N TYR A 184 -0.75 13.59 -12.44
CA TYR A 184 -1.97 12.88 -12.77
C TYR A 184 -1.65 11.42 -13.17
N SER A 185 -2.69 10.59 -13.25
CA SER A 185 -2.55 9.13 -13.36
C SER A 185 -1.73 8.66 -14.57
N GLY A 186 -1.84 9.33 -15.72
CA GLY A 186 -1.11 8.95 -16.93
C GLY A 186 0.39 9.24 -16.87
N SER A 187 0.80 10.27 -16.12
CA SER A 187 2.21 10.63 -15.97
C SER A 187 2.91 9.88 -14.84
N PHE A 188 2.17 9.28 -13.90
CA PHE A 188 2.75 8.59 -12.73
C PHE A 188 3.66 7.41 -13.13
N TYR A 189 3.26 6.65 -14.13
CA TYR A 189 4.04 5.52 -14.66
C TYR A 189 5.01 5.92 -15.79
N GLY A 190 5.20 7.23 -15.99
CA GLY A 190 6.07 7.79 -17.02
C GLY A 190 7.52 7.92 -16.57
N HIS A 191 8.15 9.04 -16.93
CA HIS A 191 9.49 9.37 -16.47
C HIS A 191 9.53 9.45 -14.93
N ASP A 192 10.63 9.03 -14.31
CA ASP A 192 10.83 9.02 -12.86
C ASP A 192 9.86 8.13 -12.05
N VAL A 193 9.32 7.07 -12.67
CA VAL A 193 8.42 6.11 -12.00
C VAL A 193 8.97 5.61 -10.66
N ASP A 194 10.27 5.31 -10.57
CA ASP A 194 10.90 4.90 -9.31
C ASP A 194 10.82 5.99 -8.23
N ASP A 195 11.04 7.26 -8.58
CA ASP A 195 10.92 8.38 -7.64
C ASP A 195 9.46 8.62 -7.22
N ASN A 196 8.51 8.41 -8.15
CA ASN A 196 7.09 8.52 -7.88
C ASN A 196 6.64 7.48 -6.84
N TYR A 197 7.02 6.21 -7.04
CA TYR A 197 6.76 5.14 -6.07
C TYR A 197 7.47 5.39 -4.73
N ASN A 198 8.74 5.81 -4.76
CA ASN A 198 9.49 6.16 -3.55
C ASN A 198 8.81 7.25 -2.73
N THR A 199 8.30 8.28 -3.41
CA THR A 199 7.64 9.43 -2.78
C THR A 199 6.24 9.07 -2.29
N ALA A 200 5.49 8.27 -3.05
CA ALA A 200 4.19 7.74 -2.63
C ALA A 200 4.32 6.93 -1.34
N TYR A 201 5.22 5.94 -1.32
CA TYR A 201 5.53 5.14 -0.14
C TYR A 201 5.95 6.00 1.04
N SER A 202 6.83 6.99 0.83
CA SER A 202 7.37 7.79 1.93
C SER A 202 6.34 8.70 2.58
N VAL A 203 5.41 9.26 1.80
CA VAL A 203 4.30 10.05 2.35
C VAL A 203 3.41 9.18 3.25
N ILE A 204 3.04 7.98 2.79
CA ILE A 204 2.24 7.03 3.58
C ILE A 204 2.99 6.56 4.82
N TYR A 205 4.25 6.19 4.67
CA TYR A 205 5.12 5.77 5.76
C TYR A 205 5.26 6.88 6.82
N PHE A 206 5.39 8.15 6.41
CA PHE A 206 5.38 9.30 7.30
C PHE A 206 4.09 9.35 8.12
N PHE A 207 2.92 9.32 7.49
CA PHE A 207 1.64 9.39 8.22
C PHE A 207 1.48 8.23 9.22
N ILE A 208 1.82 7.01 8.82
CA ILE A 208 1.64 5.83 9.67
C ILE A 208 2.65 5.82 10.81
N LYS A 209 3.95 5.97 10.53
CA LYS A 209 5.00 5.86 11.56
C LYS A 209 5.08 7.09 12.48
N SER A 210 4.59 8.25 12.04
CA SER A 210 4.42 9.41 12.93
C SER A 210 3.10 9.41 13.72
N LYS A 211 2.29 8.35 13.58
CA LYS A 211 0.98 8.19 14.24
C LYS A 211 0.01 9.33 13.91
N ARG A 212 -0.07 9.68 12.62
CA ARG A 212 -0.90 10.76 12.06
C ARG A 212 -1.93 10.24 11.05
N THR A 213 -2.47 9.04 11.27
CA THR A 213 -3.48 8.45 10.39
C THR A 213 -4.78 9.26 10.36
N ASP A 214 -5.07 10.02 11.42
CA ASP A 214 -6.17 11.00 11.49
C ASP A 214 -6.02 12.12 10.45
N LEU A 215 -4.80 12.64 10.25
CA LEU A 215 -4.52 13.66 9.25
C LEU A 215 -4.59 13.09 7.83
N LEU A 216 -4.07 11.87 7.62
CA LEU A 216 -4.20 11.17 6.34
C LEU A 216 -5.67 10.97 5.98
N LYS A 217 -6.47 10.49 6.93
CA LYS A 217 -7.92 10.32 6.78
C LYS A 217 -8.62 11.63 6.40
N LYS A 218 -8.26 12.76 7.02
CA LYS A 218 -8.80 14.08 6.66
C LYS A 218 -8.45 14.47 5.22
N ILE A 219 -7.21 14.22 4.77
CA ILE A 219 -6.79 14.46 3.38
C ILE A 219 -7.59 13.60 2.40
N ILE A 220 -7.71 12.29 2.67
CA ILE A 220 -8.48 11.35 1.85
C ILE A 220 -9.93 11.84 1.71
N LYS A 221 -10.57 12.24 2.83
CA LYS A 221 -11.93 12.78 2.83
C LYS A 221 -12.09 14.04 1.98
N LEU A 222 -11.10 14.92 1.98
CA LEU A 222 -11.11 16.11 1.11
C LEU A 222 -10.91 15.71 -0.36
N ASN A 223 -10.05 14.73 -0.65
CA ASN A 223 -9.88 14.23 -2.01
C ASN A 223 -11.14 13.55 -2.54
N THR A 224 -11.88 12.79 -1.72
CA THR A 224 -13.17 12.20 -2.14
C THR A 224 -14.25 13.26 -2.38
N GLN A 225 -14.12 14.43 -1.76
CA GLN A 225 -14.95 15.62 -2.03
C GLN A 225 -14.52 16.42 -3.27
N GLY A 226 -13.44 16.01 -3.94
CA GLY A 226 -12.96 16.62 -5.19
C GLY A 226 -11.91 17.72 -5.01
N TYR A 227 -11.37 17.92 -3.80
CA TYR A 227 -10.22 18.80 -3.62
C TYR A 227 -8.94 18.14 -4.15
N ASP A 228 -8.09 18.92 -4.80
CA ASP A 228 -6.73 18.51 -5.17
C ASP A 228 -5.91 18.18 -3.91
N THR A 229 -4.91 17.30 -4.03
CA THR A 229 -4.14 16.83 -2.87
C THR A 229 -3.35 17.95 -2.19
N ASP A 230 -2.75 18.85 -2.93
CA ASP A 230 -2.07 20.02 -2.35
C ASP A 230 -3.04 20.89 -1.54
N LYS A 231 -4.25 21.13 -2.07
CA LYS A 231 -5.28 21.87 -1.35
C LYS A 231 -5.79 21.13 -0.12
N ALA A 232 -5.98 19.81 -0.22
CA ALA A 232 -6.38 18.98 0.90
C ALA A 232 -5.33 18.98 2.03
N ILE A 233 -4.04 19.00 1.67
CA ILE A 233 -2.93 19.14 2.61
C ILE A 233 -2.97 20.51 3.29
N GLU A 234 -3.12 21.61 2.54
CA GLU A 234 -3.24 22.96 3.11
C GLU A 234 -4.38 23.05 4.14
N LEU A 235 -5.56 22.56 3.81
CA LEU A 235 -6.73 22.56 4.71
C LEU A 235 -6.54 21.65 5.94
N THR A 236 -5.62 20.69 5.87
CA THR A 236 -5.34 19.74 6.95
C THR A 236 -4.23 20.26 7.87
N PHE A 237 -3.17 20.82 7.32
CA PHE A 237 -1.97 21.25 8.04
C PHE A 237 -1.91 22.76 8.30
N GLY A 238 -2.84 23.54 7.76
CA GLY A 238 -2.84 25.01 7.79
C GLY A 238 -2.10 25.63 6.61
N SER A 239 -1.05 24.98 6.13
CA SER A 239 -0.35 25.30 4.87
C SER A 239 0.37 24.07 4.32
N PHE A 240 0.71 24.09 3.03
CA PHE A 240 1.54 23.05 2.44
C PHE A 240 2.94 23.03 3.05
N ASP A 241 3.53 24.21 3.28
CA ASP A 241 4.88 24.32 3.83
C ASP A 241 4.95 23.73 5.25
N SER A 242 3.91 23.88 6.07
CA SER A 242 3.81 23.23 7.38
C SER A 242 3.75 21.70 7.30
N PHE A 243 3.15 21.14 6.25
CA PHE A 243 3.21 19.69 5.99
C PHE A 243 4.64 19.29 5.59
N GLU A 244 5.23 20.01 4.65
CA GLU A 244 6.55 19.70 4.10
C GLU A 244 7.64 19.77 5.18
N GLU A 245 7.62 20.80 6.05
CA GLU A 245 8.56 20.92 7.17
C GLU A 245 8.48 19.72 8.11
N ARG A 246 7.26 19.28 8.46
CA ARG A 246 7.05 18.10 9.33
C ARG A 246 7.51 16.81 8.67
N TYR A 247 7.26 16.68 7.37
CA TYR A 247 7.71 15.54 6.57
C TYR A 247 9.24 15.48 6.49
N LYS A 248 9.90 16.61 6.18
CA LYS A 248 11.36 16.73 6.14
C LYS A 248 11.97 16.45 7.52
N LEU A 249 11.40 17.01 8.58
CA LEU A 249 11.83 16.77 9.96
C LEU A 249 11.76 15.28 10.31
N PHE A 250 10.67 14.60 9.96
CA PHE A 250 10.54 13.16 10.18
C PHE A 250 11.70 12.40 9.53
N TYR A 251 11.98 12.63 8.25
CA TYR A 251 13.05 11.91 7.54
C TYR A 251 14.46 12.29 7.97
N ASN A 252 14.69 13.51 8.46
CA ASN A 252 15.99 13.93 8.99
C ASN A 252 16.35 13.19 10.29
N TYR A 253 15.36 12.85 11.12
CA TYR A 253 15.57 12.16 12.41
C TYR A 253 15.22 10.67 12.38
N HIS A 254 14.53 10.20 11.33
CA HIS A 254 14.25 8.78 11.16
C HIS A 254 15.56 8.03 10.89
N LYS A 255 15.84 6.97 11.65
CA LYS A 255 17.03 6.15 11.46
C LYS A 255 16.82 5.16 10.33
#